data_AF-K1RSU5-F1
#
_entry.id   AF-K1RSU5-F1
#
_cell.length_a   1.000
_cell.length_b   1.000
_cell.length_c   1.000
_cell.angle_alpha   90.00
_cell.angle_beta   90.00
_cell.angle_gamma   90.00
#
_symmetry.space_group_name_H-M   'P 1'
#
loop_
_entity.id
_entity.type
_entity.pdbx_description
1 polymer ?
#
loop_
_entity_poly.entity_id
_entity_poly.type
_entity_poly.pdbx_seq_one_letter_code
_entity_poly.pdbx_strand_id
1 'polypeptide(L)'
;IKNEGILSSYKNNKENFIFDLAQVIVEKSLACRLYLQAKYIKIYIDEYQDCDKSMHKFFMYLCDELKIETFIVGDEKQSIYIWRGAYPEAFKSIVGKPNFKKIFMGDNFRSCQQIQNYSNLLCKETRHLYKPISDLNNIIWLTPNEENWASEVLSYIKPDFKTALLRFS
;
A
#
# COMPACT_ATOMS: atom_id res chain seq x y z
N ILE A 1 -1.58 -22.17 21.27
CA ILE A 1 -2.95 -21.58 21.15
C ILE A 1 -3.91 -22.10 22.23
N LYS A 2 -4.42 -23.34 22.20
CA LYS A 2 -5.56 -23.76 23.05
C LYS A 2 -5.35 -23.55 24.57
N ASN A 3 -4.13 -23.77 25.06
CA ASN A 3 -3.85 -23.71 26.51
C ASN A 3 -3.26 -22.34 26.93
N GLU A 4 -2.38 -21.78 26.10
CA GLU A 4 -1.63 -20.56 26.46
C GLU A 4 -2.17 -19.29 25.79
N GLY A 5 -3.09 -19.40 24.83
CA GLY A 5 -3.56 -18.27 24.02
C GLY A 5 -2.52 -17.69 23.06
N ILE A 6 -1.28 -18.17 23.10
CA ILE A 6 -0.18 -17.65 22.28
C ILE A 6 -0.30 -18.17 20.85
N LEU A 7 -0.23 -17.22 19.91
CA LEU A 7 -0.08 -17.44 18.48
C LEU A 7 1.38 -17.14 18.12
N SER A 8 2.10 -18.14 17.63
CA SER A 8 3.51 -17.99 17.23
C SER A 8 3.63 -17.17 15.94
N SER A 9 4.84 -16.69 15.65
CA SER A 9 5.20 -16.12 14.35
C SER A 9 6.37 -16.89 13.75
N TYR A 10 6.54 -16.81 12.43
CA TYR A 10 7.77 -17.28 11.81
C TYR A 10 8.95 -16.40 12.22
N LYS A 11 10.16 -17.00 12.22
CA LYS A 11 11.42 -16.25 12.41
C LYS A 11 11.77 -15.40 11.19
N ASN A 12 11.37 -15.87 10.00
CA ASN A 12 11.52 -15.15 8.74
C ASN A 12 10.45 -14.05 8.66
N ASN A 13 10.87 -12.79 8.59
CA ASN A 13 9.96 -11.64 8.53
C ASN A 13 9.26 -11.48 7.16
N LYS A 14 9.57 -12.34 6.18
CA LYS A 14 8.92 -12.41 4.87
C LYS A 14 7.79 -13.45 4.81
N GLU A 15 7.58 -14.20 5.90
CA GLU A 15 6.55 -15.23 6.01
C GLU A 15 5.46 -14.79 6.98
N ASN A 16 4.22 -15.19 6.71
CA ASN A 16 3.06 -14.69 7.44
C ASN A 16 2.23 -15.83 8.04
N PHE A 17 2.65 -16.27 9.23
CA PHE A 17 2.03 -17.37 9.96
C PHE A 17 0.53 -17.19 10.17
N ILE A 18 0.08 -15.96 10.43
CA ILE A 18 -1.33 -15.67 10.72
C ILE A 18 -2.18 -15.99 9.50
N PHE A 19 -1.77 -15.52 8.33
CA PHE A 19 -2.52 -15.75 7.09
C PHE A 19 -2.37 -17.19 6.59
N ASP A 20 -1.23 -17.82 6.78
CA ASP A 20 -1.06 -19.25 6.46
C ASP A 20 -1.96 -20.13 7.33
N LEU A 21 -2.04 -19.85 8.63
CA LEU A 21 -2.96 -20.54 9.53
C LEU A 21 -4.42 -20.26 9.17
N ALA A 22 -4.77 -19.00 8.88
CA ALA A 22 -6.11 -18.62 8.46
C ALA A 22 -6.53 -19.36 7.18
N GLN A 23 -5.62 -19.49 6.22
CA GLN A 23 -5.82 -20.26 5.00
C GLN A 23 -6.16 -21.73 5.31
N VAL A 24 -5.37 -22.37 6.18
CA VAL A 24 -5.62 -23.77 6.57
C VAL A 24 -6.97 -23.92 7.26
N ILE A 25 -7.33 -22.98 8.15
CA ILE A 25 -8.61 -23.01 8.86
C ILE A 25 -9.79 -22.89 7.89
N VAL A 26 -9.75 -21.92 6.97
CA VAL A 26 -10.87 -21.68 6.04
C VAL A 26 -11.02 -22.82 5.02
N GLU A 27 -9.91 -23.40 4.56
CA GLU A 27 -9.93 -24.56 3.65
C GLU A 27 -10.49 -25.82 4.33
N LYS A 28 -10.19 -26.04 5.62
CA LYS A 28 -10.56 -27.28 6.33
C LYS A 28 -11.88 -27.21 7.10
N SER A 29 -12.33 -26.03 7.51
CA SER A 29 -13.51 -25.89 8.37
C SER A 29 -14.73 -25.40 7.58
N LEU A 30 -15.70 -26.30 7.37
CA LEU A 30 -16.99 -25.95 6.77
C LEU A 30 -17.71 -24.87 7.61
N ALA A 31 -17.68 -25.00 8.94
CA ALA A 31 -18.29 -24.03 9.84
C ALA A 31 -17.68 -22.63 9.68
N CYS A 32 -16.36 -22.54 9.48
CA CYS A 32 -15.68 -21.27 9.21
C CYS A 32 -16.16 -20.66 7.89
N ARG A 33 -16.21 -21.44 6.81
CA ARG A 33 -16.68 -20.94 5.50
C ARG A 33 -18.11 -20.42 5.56
N LEU A 34 -19.02 -21.21 6.13
CA LEU A 34 -20.43 -20.82 6.29
C LEU A 34 -20.57 -19.55 7.13
N TYR A 35 -19.80 -19.44 8.21
CA TYR A 35 -19.79 -18.22 9.03
C TYR A 35 -19.31 -17.00 8.25
N LEU A 36 -18.19 -17.11 7.52
CA LEU A 36 -17.64 -15.99 6.76
C LEU A 36 -18.60 -15.54 5.64
N GLN A 37 -19.19 -16.48 4.90
CA GLN A 37 -20.18 -16.19 3.86
C GLN A 37 -21.46 -15.56 4.43
N ALA A 38 -21.92 -16.00 5.61
CA ALA A 38 -23.09 -15.43 6.25
C ALA A 38 -22.81 -14.05 6.86
N LYS A 39 -21.60 -13.82 7.37
CA LYS A 39 -21.24 -12.59 8.07
C LYS A 39 -20.82 -11.46 7.12
N TYR A 40 -20.05 -11.77 6.09
CA TYR A 40 -19.45 -10.77 5.20
C TYR A 40 -20.05 -10.89 3.81
N ILE A 41 -20.94 -9.96 3.49
CA ILE A 41 -21.44 -9.79 2.12
C ILE A 41 -20.40 -9.16 1.19
N LYS A 42 -19.50 -8.33 1.76
CA LYS A 42 -18.46 -7.62 1.04
C LYS A 42 -17.24 -7.35 1.91
N ILE A 43 -16.05 -7.37 1.31
CA ILE A 43 -14.76 -7.09 1.96
C ILE A 43 -14.07 -5.94 1.22
N TYR A 44 -13.51 -5.01 1.98
CA TYR A 44 -12.69 -3.90 1.48
C TYR A 44 -11.26 -4.11 1.96
N ILE A 45 -10.30 -4.02 1.04
CA ILE A 45 -8.89 -4.21 1.35
C ILE A 45 -8.15 -2.98 0.84
N ASP A 46 -7.51 -2.28 1.76
CA ASP A 46 -6.69 -1.09 1.49
C ASP A 46 -5.21 -1.47 1.42
N GLU A 47 -4.39 -0.60 0.82
CA GLU A 47 -2.94 -0.76 0.69
C GLU A 47 -2.50 -2.13 0.12
N TYR A 48 -3.23 -2.63 -0.88
CA TYR A 48 -3.02 -3.99 -1.39
C TYR A 48 -1.65 -4.20 -2.05
N GLN A 49 -0.98 -3.13 -2.49
CA GLN A 49 0.39 -3.22 -3.02
C GLN A 49 1.38 -3.80 -1.99
N ASP A 50 1.09 -3.69 -0.70
CA ASP A 50 1.93 -4.18 0.39
C ASP A 50 1.55 -5.59 0.87
N CYS A 51 0.56 -6.23 0.24
CA CYS A 51 0.19 -7.60 0.54
C CYS A 51 1.32 -8.57 0.20
N ASP A 52 1.59 -9.49 1.13
CA ASP A 52 2.46 -10.65 0.87
C ASP A 52 1.68 -11.78 0.17
N LYS A 53 2.39 -12.87 -0.15
CA LYS A 53 1.82 -14.03 -0.86
C LYS A 53 0.73 -14.74 -0.06
N SER A 54 0.88 -14.85 1.26
CA SER A 54 -0.08 -15.52 2.14
C SER A 54 -1.36 -14.71 2.26
N MET A 55 -1.24 -13.39 2.42
CA MET A 55 -2.36 -12.45 2.37
C MET A 55 -3.11 -12.54 1.04
N HIS A 56 -2.37 -12.46 -0.09
CA HIS A 56 -2.98 -12.57 -1.41
C HIS A 56 -3.72 -13.88 -1.60
N LYS A 57 -3.12 -15.01 -1.24
CA LYS A 57 -3.77 -16.34 -1.32
C LYS A 57 -5.07 -16.36 -0.52
N PHE A 58 -5.04 -15.85 0.71
CA PHE A 58 -6.22 -15.82 1.57
C PHE A 58 -7.34 -14.94 1.02
N PHE A 59 -7.03 -13.71 0.60
CA PHE A 59 -8.04 -12.82 0.05
C PHE A 59 -8.63 -13.34 -1.26
N MET A 60 -7.81 -13.94 -2.13
CA MET A 60 -8.31 -14.58 -3.34
C MET A 60 -9.15 -15.81 -3.03
N TYR A 61 -8.87 -16.58 -1.97
CA TYR A 61 -9.76 -17.66 -1.54
C TYR A 61 -11.14 -17.12 -1.11
N LEU A 62 -11.18 -16.04 -0.32
CA LEU A 62 -12.46 -15.44 0.09
C LEU A 62 -13.26 -14.91 -1.11
N CYS A 63 -12.57 -14.31 -2.08
CA CYS A 63 -13.21 -13.76 -3.28
C CYS A 63 -13.62 -14.85 -4.28
N ASP A 64 -12.68 -15.71 -4.67
CA ASP A 64 -12.84 -16.65 -5.77
C ASP A 64 -13.57 -17.93 -5.33
N GLU A 65 -13.31 -18.45 -4.13
CA GLU A 65 -13.93 -19.70 -3.66
C GLU A 65 -15.20 -19.45 -2.86
N LEU A 66 -15.17 -18.51 -1.91
CA LEU A 66 -16.35 -18.20 -1.09
C LEU A 66 -17.33 -17.22 -1.77
N LYS A 67 -16.94 -16.63 -2.90
CA LYS A 67 -17.73 -15.67 -3.69
C LYS A 67 -18.13 -14.43 -2.88
N ILE A 68 -17.30 -14.02 -1.92
CA ILE A 68 -17.53 -12.80 -1.15
C ILE A 68 -17.12 -11.61 -2.02
N GLU A 69 -18.04 -10.64 -2.20
CA GLU A 69 -17.75 -9.46 -3.00
C GLU A 69 -16.53 -8.73 -2.42
N THR A 70 -15.55 -8.38 -3.26
CA THR A 70 -14.29 -7.82 -2.77
C THR A 70 -13.96 -6.54 -3.53
N PHE A 71 -13.60 -5.50 -2.78
CA PHE A 71 -13.15 -4.22 -3.29
C PHE A 71 -11.73 -3.97 -2.80
N ILE A 72 -10.82 -3.69 -3.72
CA ILE A 72 -9.39 -3.58 -3.45
C ILE A 72 -8.91 -2.20 -3.87
N VAL A 73 -8.14 -1.56 -2.98
CA VAL A 73 -7.48 -0.28 -3.19
C VAL A 73 -5.98 -0.48 -3.03
N GLY A 74 -5.20 0.20 -3.88
CA GLY A 74 -3.74 0.22 -3.78
C GLY A 74 -3.11 1.11 -4.84
N ASP A 75 -1.84 1.47 -4.61
CA ASP A 75 -1.00 2.21 -5.56
C ASP A 75 0.32 1.45 -5.72
N GLU A 76 0.56 0.91 -6.91
CA GLU A 76 1.79 0.15 -7.22
C GLU A 76 3.06 0.95 -6.91
N LYS A 77 3.04 2.28 -7.10
CA LYS A 77 4.20 3.15 -6.87
C LYS A 77 4.54 3.31 -5.39
N GLN A 78 3.63 2.93 -4.49
CA GLN A 78 3.77 3.09 -3.04
C GLN A 78 4.16 1.78 -2.34
N SER A 79 4.47 0.72 -3.09
CA SER A 79 4.97 -0.52 -2.52
C SER A 79 6.41 -0.35 -2.01
N ILE A 80 6.56 -0.02 -0.72
CA ILE A 80 7.86 0.16 -0.05
C ILE A 80 8.21 -0.98 0.91
N TYR A 81 7.33 -1.97 1.09
CA TYR A 81 7.51 -3.07 2.05
C TYR A 81 8.06 -4.37 1.44
N ILE A 82 8.67 -4.33 0.25
CA ILE A 82 9.26 -5.51 -0.42
C ILE A 82 10.29 -6.22 0.48
N TRP A 83 11.07 -5.46 1.25
CA TRP A 83 12.06 -6.02 2.20
C TRP A 83 11.42 -6.88 3.29
N ARG A 84 10.13 -6.66 3.60
CA ARG A 84 9.31 -7.42 4.54
C ARG A 84 8.43 -8.48 3.85
N GLY A 85 8.64 -8.74 2.57
CA GLY A 85 7.93 -9.80 1.83
C GLY A 85 6.67 -9.34 1.09
N ALA A 86 6.39 -8.04 1.01
CA ALA A 86 5.36 -7.53 0.09
C ALA A 86 5.62 -8.05 -1.33
N TYR A 87 4.54 -8.41 -2.02
CA TYR A 87 4.58 -9.04 -3.34
C TYR A 87 3.77 -8.19 -4.34
N PRO A 88 4.34 -7.14 -4.93
CA PRO A 88 3.60 -6.20 -5.79
C PRO A 88 2.93 -6.85 -7.00
N GLU A 89 3.50 -7.96 -7.46
CA GLU A 89 2.93 -8.78 -8.53
C GLU A 89 1.55 -9.36 -8.17
N ALA A 90 1.22 -9.52 -6.88
CA ALA A 90 -0.13 -9.87 -6.43
C ALA A 90 -1.15 -8.75 -6.73
N PHE A 91 -0.75 -7.49 -6.65
CA PHE A 91 -1.64 -6.38 -7.01
C PHE A 91 -1.81 -6.29 -8.54
N LYS A 92 -0.73 -6.47 -9.29
CA LYS A 92 -0.77 -6.50 -10.77
C LYS A 92 -1.60 -7.66 -11.30
N SER A 93 -1.52 -8.84 -10.69
CA SER A 93 -2.25 -10.02 -11.15
C SER A 93 -3.77 -9.83 -11.09
N ILE A 94 -4.27 -9.01 -10.16
CA ILE A 94 -5.69 -8.70 -10.01
C ILE A 94 -6.23 -7.87 -11.17
N VAL A 95 -5.43 -6.94 -11.70
CA VAL A 95 -5.85 -6.03 -12.79
C VAL A 95 -6.30 -6.79 -14.04
N GLY A 96 -5.80 -8.00 -14.28
CA GLY A 96 -6.19 -8.85 -15.41
C GLY A 96 -7.24 -9.92 -15.09
N LYS A 97 -7.72 -10.03 -13.85
CA LYS A 97 -8.68 -11.07 -13.48
C LYS A 97 -10.07 -10.76 -14.04
N PRO A 98 -10.79 -11.75 -14.61
CA PRO A 98 -12.10 -11.52 -15.24
C PRO A 98 -13.19 -11.13 -14.24
N ASN A 99 -13.03 -11.49 -12.96
CA ASN A 99 -13.96 -11.12 -11.89
C ASN A 99 -13.65 -9.77 -11.23
N PHE A 100 -12.66 -9.02 -11.72
CA PHE A 100 -12.34 -7.69 -11.23
C PHE A 100 -12.56 -6.62 -12.31
N LYS A 101 -13.11 -5.48 -11.90
CA LYS A 101 -13.19 -4.28 -12.72
C LYS A 101 -12.19 -3.25 -12.19
N LYS A 102 -11.20 -2.88 -13.00
CA LYS A 102 -10.26 -1.80 -12.66
C LYS A 102 -10.95 -0.44 -12.74
N ILE A 103 -10.74 0.37 -11.70
CA ILE A 103 -11.08 1.79 -11.68
C ILE A 103 -9.79 2.55 -11.38
N PHE A 104 -9.44 3.53 -12.20
CA PHE A 104 -8.27 4.38 -12.00
C PHE A 104 -8.71 5.72 -11.41
N MET A 105 -8.06 6.13 -10.31
CA MET A 105 -8.29 7.43 -9.67
C MET A 105 -7.05 8.29 -9.83
N GLY A 106 -7.08 9.22 -10.80
CA GLY A 106 -5.93 10.07 -11.13
C GLY A 106 -5.93 11.44 -10.43
N ASP A 107 -7.07 11.87 -9.89
CA ASP A 107 -7.20 13.18 -9.26
C ASP A 107 -6.61 13.18 -7.85
N ASN A 108 -5.76 14.17 -7.58
CA ASN A 108 -5.14 14.37 -6.27
C ASN A 108 -5.77 15.57 -5.56
N PHE A 109 -6.38 15.29 -4.41
CA PHE A 109 -7.04 16.29 -3.56
C PHE A 109 -6.21 16.65 -2.31
N ARG A 110 -5.00 16.10 -2.18
CA ARG A 110 -4.15 16.26 -0.98
C ARG A 110 -3.12 17.38 -1.13
N SER A 111 -2.49 17.47 -2.31
CA SER A 111 -1.30 18.28 -2.54
C SER A 111 -1.56 19.38 -3.56
N CYS A 112 -0.84 20.50 -3.45
CA CYS A 112 -0.87 21.53 -4.49
C CYS A 112 -0.21 21.04 -5.80
N GLN A 113 -0.51 21.71 -6.91
CA GLN A 113 -0.03 21.30 -8.24
C GLN A 113 1.50 21.24 -8.34
N GLN A 114 2.23 22.09 -7.60
CA GLN A 114 3.69 22.07 -7.54
C GLN A 114 4.22 20.71 -7.04
N ILE A 115 3.70 20.23 -5.90
CA ILE A 115 4.09 18.96 -5.30
C ILE A 115 3.67 17.79 -6.19
N GLN A 116 2.46 17.85 -6.77
CA GLN A 116 1.99 16.85 -7.71
C GLN A 116 2.90 16.75 -8.93
N ASN A 117 3.28 17.89 -9.53
CA ASN A 117 4.18 17.94 -10.69
C ASN A 117 5.55 17.37 -10.35
N TYR A 118 6.13 17.75 -9.19
CA TYR A 118 7.41 17.20 -8.75
C TYR A 118 7.35 15.67 -8.65
N SER A 119 6.33 15.13 -7.98
CA SER A 119 6.11 13.68 -7.88
C SER A 119 5.87 13.03 -9.25
N ASN A 120 5.06 13.62 -10.12
CA ASN A 120 4.72 13.10 -11.44
C ASN A 120 5.94 12.98 -12.36
N LEU A 121 6.96 13.82 -12.17
CA LEU A 121 8.18 13.79 -12.96
C LEU A 121 9.14 12.65 -12.54
N LEU A 122 9.03 12.14 -11.31
CA LEU A 122 9.88 11.06 -10.79
C LEU A 122 9.64 9.72 -11.50
N CYS A 123 8.39 9.41 -11.87
CA CYS A 123 8.03 8.14 -12.52
C CYS A 123 7.62 8.36 -13.97
N LYS A 124 8.10 7.51 -14.89
CA LYS A 124 7.83 7.63 -16.35
C LYS A 124 6.33 7.57 -16.63
N GLU A 125 5.62 6.72 -15.89
CA GLU A 125 4.21 6.42 -16.02
C GLU A 125 3.33 7.63 -15.69
N THR A 126 3.79 8.54 -14.83
CA THR A 126 3.03 9.72 -14.38
C THR A 126 3.43 11.02 -15.09
N ARG A 127 4.48 11.03 -15.91
CA ARG A 127 4.97 12.27 -16.56
C ARG A 127 3.90 12.97 -17.39
N HIS A 128 2.99 12.22 -17.99
CA HIS A 128 1.88 12.74 -18.79
C HIS A 128 0.84 13.53 -17.95
N LEU A 129 0.86 13.40 -16.63
CA LEU A 129 -0.01 14.13 -15.69
C LEU A 129 0.55 15.51 -15.29
N TYR A 130 1.73 15.89 -15.80
CA TYR A 130 2.31 17.21 -15.55
C TYR A 130 1.41 18.32 -16.09
N LYS A 131 1.18 19.35 -15.28
CA LYS A 131 0.42 20.55 -15.68
C LYS A 131 1.33 21.79 -15.58
N PRO A 132 1.53 22.57 -16.65
CA PRO A 132 2.34 23.79 -16.59
C PRO A 132 1.84 24.75 -15.51
N ILE A 133 2.76 25.30 -14.73
CA ILE A 133 2.49 26.27 -13.67
C ILE A 133 3.54 27.38 -13.72
N SER A 134 3.15 28.60 -13.38
CA SER A 134 4.04 29.76 -13.36
C SER A 134 4.77 29.94 -12.02
N ASP A 135 4.23 29.39 -10.94
CA ASP A 135 4.73 29.55 -9.58
C ASP A 135 5.28 28.23 -9.00
N LEU A 136 6.56 28.24 -8.62
CA LEU A 136 7.28 27.10 -8.04
C LEU A 136 7.63 27.29 -6.55
N ASN A 137 7.14 28.35 -5.89
CA ASN A 137 7.54 28.73 -4.53
C ASN A 137 7.28 27.66 -3.44
N ASN A 138 6.45 26.65 -3.73
CA ASN A 138 6.16 25.54 -2.82
C ASN A 138 7.20 24.41 -2.87
N ILE A 139 8.20 24.47 -3.75
CA ILE A 139 9.29 23.50 -3.86
C ILE A 139 10.61 24.23 -3.63
N ILE A 140 11.35 23.81 -2.61
CA ILE A 140 12.65 24.38 -2.25
C ILE A 140 13.71 23.32 -2.50
N TRP A 141 14.70 23.64 -3.33
CA TRP A 141 15.87 22.80 -3.59
C TRP A 141 17.04 23.30 -2.75
N LEU A 142 17.58 22.44 -1.89
CA LEU A 142 18.73 22.73 -1.05
C LEU A 142 19.89 21.80 -1.43
N THR A 143 21.12 22.31 -1.39
CA THR A 143 22.35 21.53 -1.63
C THR A 143 23.32 21.63 -0.45
N PRO A 144 22.91 21.22 0.77
CA PRO A 144 23.78 21.25 1.92
C PRO A 144 24.83 20.14 1.89
N ASN A 145 25.85 20.27 2.73
CA ASN A 145 26.78 19.20 3.08
C ASN A 145 26.35 18.48 4.38
N GLU A 146 27.08 17.42 4.77
CA GLU A 146 26.76 16.62 5.96
C GLU A 146 26.81 17.42 7.27
N GLU A 147 27.58 18.50 7.32
CA GLU A 147 27.78 19.31 8.52
C GLU A 147 26.67 20.37 8.70
N ASN A 148 26.11 20.89 7.59
CA ASN A 148 25.22 22.05 7.62
C ASN A 148 23.76 21.78 7.19
N TRP A 149 23.41 20.57 6.75
CA TRP A 149 22.06 20.30 6.23
C TRP A 149 20.95 20.57 7.25
N ALA A 150 21.19 20.29 8.54
CA ALA A 150 20.18 20.49 9.56
C ALA A 150 19.87 21.98 9.75
N SER A 151 20.89 22.84 9.83
CA SER A 151 20.70 24.28 9.99
C SER A 151 20.08 24.90 8.73
N GLU A 152 20.50 24.47 7.54
CA GLU A 152 19.89 24.92 6.29
C GLU A 152 18.40 24.56 6.23
N VAL A 153 18.02 23.29 6.48
CA VAL A 153 16.62 22.87 6.46
C VAL A 153 15.80 23.62 7.52
N LEU A 154 16.32 23.77 8.74
CA LEU A 154 15.63 24.48 9.82
C LEU A 154 15.31 25.94 9.47
N SER A 155 16.14 26.60 8.65
CA SER A 155 15.87 27.99 8.21
C SER A 155 14.60 28.14 7.37
N TYR A 156 14.12 27.05 6.77
CA TYR A 156 12.90 27.02 5.96
C TYR A 156 11.70 26.41 6.69
N ILE A 157 11.90 25.80 7.87
CA ILE A 157 10.81 25.22 8.66
C ILE A 157 10.11 26.35 9.42
N LYS A 158 8.83 26.56 9.09
CA LYS A 158 7.97 27.46 9.86
C LYS A 158 7.25 26.67 10.95
N PRO A 159 7.34 27.07 12.24
CA PRO A 159 6.73 26.33 13.35
C PRO A 159 5.22 26.08 13.19
N ASP A 160 4.52 27.00 12.55
CA ASP A 160 3.06 26.94 12.37
C ASP A 160 2.63 26.07 11.17
N PHE A 161 3.58 25.56 10.38
CA PHE A 161 3.30 24.79 9.17
C PHE A 161 3.63 23.30 9.35
N LYS A 162 2.77 22.43 8.81
CA LYS A 162 3.10 21.01 8.67
C LYS A 162 4.15 20.86 7.58
N THR A 163 5.36 20.47 7.97
CA THR A 163 6.48 20.26 7.05
C THR A 163 6.78 18.77 6.92
N ALA A 164 6.94 18.29 5.69
CA ALA A 164 7.46 16.95 5.40
C ALA A 164 8.85 17.08 4.77
N LEU A 165 9.85 16.39 5.34
CA LEU A 165 11.22 16.36 4.83
C LEU A 165 11.48 15.03 4.14
N LEU A 166 11.82 15.08 2.85
CA LEU A 166 12.31 13.92 2.11
C LEU A 166 13.82 14.07 1.92
N ARG A 167 14.60 13.17 2.53
CA ARG A 167 16.05 13.12 2.38
C ARG A 167 16.43 11.94 1.51
N PHE A 168 17.18 12.20 0.44
CA PHE A 168 17.91 11.16 -0.27
C PHE A 168 19.31 11.05 0.35
N SER A 169 19.68 9.85 0.78
CA SER A 169 21.01 9.46 1.24
C SER A 169 21.57 8.41 0.33
#